data_AF-F0R166-F1
#
_entry.id   AF-F0R166-F1
#
_cell.length_a   1.000
_cell.length_b   1.000
_cell.length_c   1.000
_cell.angle_alpha   90.00
_cell.angle_beta   90.00
_cell.angle_gamma   90.00
#
_symmetry.space_group_name_H-M   'P 1'
#
loop_
_entity.id
_entity.type
_entity.pdbx_description
1 polymer ?
#
loop_
_entity_poly.entity_id
_entity_poly.type
_entity_poly.pdbx_seq_one_letter_code
_entity_poly.pdbx_strand_id
1 'polypeptide(L)'
;MPDKLNHVDYRWYIVRTRPRQERKLAELLEQYKAKSVNILEVYAPTHTTVNIRHEGSERQAPLFVGTIFVLATQKALTDFMEEHSLNGILQYERKNGKGEKTRLRVIPEEQMRAFRDYNENYADRVIVLERPYTDYAFNAKSDEPNEIVRVIDGPLAGRKGYICRFRRDKRLVFRVCGMEPGSYLTVSYPNAWDLHVVRLHNAEGDRLSAGTEKGRAVDLLTGILQACGYSGQTLPMLYEITDRLRAKPSLVALCQDLYKKGDTALSQRLTQMSGKEAELILNLIRYERDNPGYVKANWNKASLRPFLTPTSGIEMEEGKDEAELPHTGFTEIIRKVGITEEVYYPSKEQEETVTTTYYAHIGKAPLTCGERAVNENGHSHPSHLMEKAGEGLNFIFFANWDTFLHEYFLTAGKAHEKLVGGTVQDEKEDGKKAKLIESFRNYAPTLYRVLTDSSSPVKPIPDFTIGKTTLNVMAITTTDQEKGKDELIKTCTDICKEINNTTHLAVWRRYLRTVWLHE
;
A
#
# COMPACT_ATOMS: atom_id res chain seq x y z
N MET A 1 29.21 35.65 39.59
CA MET A 1 28.40 34.61 40.26
C MET A 1 28.53 33.34 39.44
N PRO A 2 28.81 32.17 40.06
CA PRO A 2 28.88 30.91 39.33
C PRO A 2 27.51 30.61 38.70
N ASP A 3 27.53 30.25 37.42
CA ASP A 3 26.35 29.95 36.63
C ASP A 3 25.62 28.72 37.20
N LYS A 4 24.57 28.96 38.00
CA LYS A 4 23.84 27.92 38.74
C LYS A 4 23.24 26.83 37.83
N LEU A 5 23.05 27.12 36.54
CA LEU A 5 22.52 26.17 35.56
C LEU A 5 23.56 25.13 35.11
N ASN A 6 24.85 25.47 35.11
CA ASN A 6 25.94 24.57 34.68
C ASN A 6 26.22 23.41 35.64
N HIS A 7 25.53 23.31 36.77
CA HIS A 7 25.68 22.20 37.73
C HIS A 7 24.54 21.16 37.66
N VAL A 8 23.45 21.44 36.92
CA VAL A 8 22.25 20.59 36.87
C VAL A 8 21.71 20.34 35.47
N ASP A 9 22.20 21.08 34.46
CA ASP A 9 21.78 20.93 33.05
C ASP A 9 22.65 19.87 32.35
N TYR A 10 22.19 18.62 32.35
CA TYR A 10 22.84 17.49 31.70
C TYR A 10 22.43 17.38 30.25
N ARG A 11 23.42 17.30 29.36
CA ARG A 11 23.20 17.22 27.92
C ARG A 11 24.18 16.23 27.28
N TRP A 12 23.77 15.63 26.17
CA TRP A 12 24.65 14.78 25.37
C TRP A 12 25.55 15.63 24.50
N TYR A 13 26.86 15.51 24.70
CA TYR A 13 27.89 16.16 23.90
C TYR A 13 28.64 15.15 23.03
N ILE A 14 29.23 15.65 21.94
CA ILE A 14 30.06 14.86 21.02
C ILE A 14 31.54 15.19 21.26
N VAL A 15 32.32 14.15 21.56
CA VAL A 15 33.77 14.21 21.68
C VAL A 15 34.40 13.43 20.54
N ARG A 16 35.28 14.08 19.78
CA ARG A 16 36.05 13.47 18.70
C ARG A 16 37.42 13.03 19.20
N THR A 17 37.89 11.87 18.77
CA THR A 17 39.24 11.38 19.04
C THR A 17 39.86 10.83 17.77
N ARG A 18 41.15 10.47 17.83
CA ARG A 18 41.81 9.83 16.68
C ARG A 18 41.13 8.49 16.39
N PRO A 19 41.01 8.09 15.11
CA PRO A 19 40.52 6.77 14.74
C PRO A 19 41.15 5.65 15.58
N ARG A 20 40.34 4.73 16.11
CA ARG A 20 40.76 3.56 16.92
C ARG A 20 41.27 3.91 18.33
N GLN A 21 41.12 5.14 18.80
CA GLN A 21 41.42 5.55 20.18
C GLN A 21 40.16 5.73 21.05
N GLU A 22 39.00 5.38 20.54
CA GLU A 22 37.69 5.58 21.19
C GLU A 22 37.63 4.85 22.53
N ARG A 23 38.09 3.59 22.57
CA ARG A 23 38.13 2.79 23.80
C ARG A 23 39.00 3.44 24.88
N LYS A 24 40.19 3.91 24.52
CA LYS A 24 41.13 4.54 25.46
C LYS A 24 40.53 5.82 26.06
N LEU A 25 39.92 6.66 25.23
CA LEU A 25 39.29 7.90 25.71
C LEU A 25 38.03 7.59 26.54
N ALA A 26 37.23 6.60 26.16
CA ALA A 26 36.07 6.16 26.93
C ALA A 26 36.48 5.66 28.33
N GLU A 27 37.54 4.85 28.42
CA GLU A 27 38.09 4.37 29.70
C GLU A 27 38.56 5.53 30.60
N LEU A 28 39.20 6.56 30.02
CA LEU A 28 39.61 7.76 30.76
C LEU A 28 38.40 8.56 31.28
N LEU A 29 37.37 8.73 30.45
CA LEU A 29 36.13 9.41 30.83
C LEU A 29 35.40 8.67 31.96
N GLU A 30 35.33 7.33 31.90
CA GLU A 30 34.75 6.51 32.97
C GLU A 30 35.56 6.59 34.27
N GLN A 31 36.90 6.64 34.20
CA GLN A 31 37.75 6.89 35.36
C GLN A 31 37.54 8.29 35.96
N TYR A 32 37.34 9.31 35.12
CA TYR A 32 37.08 10.68 35.59
C TYR A 32 35.68 10.83 36.17
N LYS A 33 34.68 10.13 35.63
CA LYS A 33 33.32 10.03 36.18
C LYS A 33 33.33 9.49 37.62
N ALA A 34 34.24 8.60 37.98
CA ALA A 34 34.41 8.16 39.37
C ALA A 34 34.88 9.28 40.32
N LYS A 35 35.49 10.35 39.79
CA LYS A 35 36.00 11.51 40.54
C LYS A 35 35.10 12.74 40.46
N SER A 36 34.29 12.86 39.41
CA SER A 36 33.42 14.01 39.13
C SER A 36 31.96 13.58 39.03
N VAL A 37 31.10 14.17 39.86
CA VAL A 37 29.67 13.81 39.96
C VAL A 37 28.86 14.24 38.72
N ASN A 38 29.43 15.08 37.85
CA ASN A 38 28.69 15.77 36.79
C ASN A 38 28.96 15.23 35.36
N ILE A 39 29.54 14.03 35.24
CA ILE A 39 29.54 13.19 34.03
C ILE A 39 28.76 11.92 34.38
N LEU A 40 27.65 11.67 33.69
CA LEU A 40 26.75 10.56 34.02
C LEU A 40 26.98 9.34 33.15
N GLU A 41 27.14 9.52 31.83
CA GLU A 41 27.23 8.41 30.89
C GLU A 41 28.25 8.70 29.78
N VAL A 42 28.97 7.65 29.38
CA VAL A 42 29.89 7.65 28.24
C VAL A 42 29.45 6.55 27.29
N TYR A 43 29.31 6.88 26.02
CA TYR A 43 28.84 5.95 24.99
C TYR A 43 29.69 6.04 23.73
N ALA A 44 30.27 4.90 23.32
CA ALA A 44 31.08 4.78 22.11
C ALA A 44 30.41 3.79 21.14
N PRO A 45 29.89 4.25 19.99
CA PRO A 45 29.18 3.37 19.07
C PRO A 45 30.15 2.48 18.27
N THR A 46 30.04 1.16 18.43
CA THR A 46 30.97 0.19 17.80
C THR A 46 30.34 -0.72 16.75
N HIS A 47 29.01 -0.88 16.75
CA HIS A 47 28.31 -1.91 15.97
C HIS A 47 27.89 -1.46 14.55
N THR A 48 27.66 -0.18 14.30
CA THR A 48 27.32 0.30 12.94
C THR A 48 28.54 0.26 12.03
N THR A 49 28.49 -0.56 10.98
CA THR A 49 29.55 -0.66 9.97
C THR A 49 29.06 -0.25 8.57
N VAL A 50 29.99 0.18 7.72
CA VAL A 50 29.78 0.46 6.30
C VAL A 50 30.83 -0.26 5.47
N ASN A 51 30.45 -0.63 4.25
CA ASN A 51 31.37 -1.20 3.27
C ASN A 51 32.21 -0.08 2.65
N ILE A 52 33.52 -0.12 2.86
CA ILE A 52 34.48 0.78 2.22
C ILE A 52 35.20 0.01 1.12
N ARG A 53 35.19 0.55 -0.10
CA ARG A 53 36.03 0.05 -1.19
C ARG A 53 37.39 0.75 -1.17
N HIS A 54 38.45 -0.02 -0.99
CA HIS A 54 39.82 0.46 -1.10
C HIS A 54 40.63 -0.53 -1.93
N GLU A 55 41.24 -0.04 -3.02
CA GLU A 55 42.17 -0.81 -3.87
C GLU A 55 41.63 -2.18 -4.32
N GLY A 56 40.39 -2.21 -4.81
CA GLY A 56 39.76 -3.45 -5.32
C GLY A 56 39.31 -4.45 -4.24
N SER A 57 39.51 -4.14 -2.95
CA SER A 57 38.98 -4.92 -1.83
C SER A 57 37.84 -4.17 -1.14
N GLU A 58 36.76 -4.90 -0.82
CA GLU A 58 35.61 -4.39 -0.05
C GLU A 58 35.82 -4.79 1.42
N ARG A 59 35.92 -3.81 2.33
CA ARG A 59 36.14 -4.04 3.76
C ARG A 59 35.04 -3.36 4.58
N GLN A 60 34.54 -4.03 5.61
CA GLN A 60 33.66 -3.39 6.60
C GLN A 60 34.49 -2.56 7.58
N ALA A 61 34.08 -1.32 7.80
CA ALA A 61 34.65 -0.44 8.82
C ALA A 61 33.53 0.20 9.65
N PRO A 62 33.76 0.50 10.94
CA PRO A 62 32.77 1.22 11.73
C PRO A 62 32.43 2.56 11.08
N LEU A 63 31.15 2.93 11.08
CA LEU A 63 30.69 4.21 10.52
C LEU A 63 31.12 5.40 11.39
N PHE A 64 31.26 5.16 12.70
CA PHE A 64 31.41 6.22 13.71
C PHE A 64 32.79 6.26 14.35
N VAL A 65 33.82 5.97 13.55
CA VAL A 65 35.21 6.01 13.97
C VAL A 65 35.57 7.40 14.54
N GLY A 66 36.28 7.40 15.65
CA GLY A 66 36.77 8.58 16.36
C GLY A 66 35.69 9.37 17.08
N THR A 67 34.55 8.76 17.45
CA THR A 67 33.41 9.47 18.05
C THR A 67 33.00 8.85 19.38
N ILE A 68 32.80 9.70 20.40
CA ILE A 68 32.28 9.32 21.71
C ILE A 68 31.20 10.33 22.11
N PHE A 69 30.13 9.85 22.70
CA PHE A 69 29.06 10.65 23.27
C PHE A 69 29.14 10.67 24.78
N VAL A 70 28.96 11.83 25.39
CA VAL A 70 29.08 12.00 26.84
C VAL A 70 27.88 12.78 27.36
N LEU A 71 27.14 12.20 28.30
CA LEU A 71 26.08 12.87 29.05
C LEU A 71 26.72 13.55 30.26
N ALA A 72 26.81 14.87 30.23
CA ALA A 72 27.49 15.64 31.27
C ALA A 72 26.92 17.05 31.39
N THR A 73 27.37 17.79 32.40
CA THR A 73 27.31 19.24 32.37
C THR A 73 28.43 19.81 31.51
N GLN A 74 28.21 20.96 30.87
CA GLN A 74 29.22 21.62 30.03
C GLN A 74 30.55 21.83 30.78
N LYS A 75 30.47 22.33 32.02
CA LYS A 75 31.64 22.65 32.82
C LYS A 75 32.49 21.41 33.09
N ALA A 76 31.88 20.33 33.58
CA ALA A 76 32.61 19.10 33.92
C ALA A 76 33.31 18.48 32.71
N LEU A 77 32.67 18.57 31.53
CA LEU A 77 33.29 18.08 30.30
C LEU A 77 34.41 19.01 29.81
N THR A 78 34.28 20.33 29.93
CA THR A 78 35.38 21.25 29.59
C THR A 78 36.58 21.07 30.52
N ASP A 79 36.36 20.97 31.84
CA ASP A 79 37.42 20.75 32.84
C ASP A 79 38.19 19.45 32.53
N PHE A 80 37.48 18.35 32.23
CA PHE A 80 38.11 17.08 31.80
C PHE A 80 39.00 17.26 30.55
N MET A 81 38.53 18.01 29.56
CA MET A 81 39.23 18.21 28.30
C MET A 81 40.45 19.12 28.44
N GLU A 82 40.43 20.08 29.37
CA GLU A 82 41.62 20.89 29.71
C GLU A 82 42.70 20.03 30.37
N GLU A 83 42.33 19.16 31.31
CA GLU A 83 43.25 18.24 31.97
C GLU A 83 43.84 17.17 31.02
N HIS A 84 43.09 16.77 29.98
CA HIS A 84 43.44 15.66 29.08
C HIS A 84 43.54 16.07 27.60
N SER A 85 43.98 17.30 27.33
CA SER A 85 43.96 18.00 26.03
C SER A 85 44.55 17.27 24.81
N LEU A 86 45.27 16.16 24.99
CA LEU A 86 45.85 15.33 23.92
C LEU A 86 44.95 14.15 23.47
N ASN A 87 43.85 13.87 24.17
CA ASN A 87 43.07 12.63 23.97
C ASN A 87 41.76 12.82 23.19
N GLY A 88 41.29 14.05 22.95
CA GLY A 88 40.08 14.32 22.15
C GLY A 88 39.82 15.81 21.89
N ILE A 89 38.76 16.12 21.13
CA ILE A 89 38.31 17.46 20.75
C ILE A 89 36.78 17.55 20.92
N LEU A 90 36.29 18.59 21.59
CA LEU A 90 34.85 18.85 21.69
C LEU A 90 34.28 19.41 20.39
N GLN A 91 33.12 18.91 19.98
CA GLN A 91 32.46 19.42 18.78
C GLN A 91 31.61 20.65 19.09
N TYR A 92 31.82 21.71 18.31
CA TYR A 92 31.08 22.97 18.40
C TYR A 92 30.10 23.12 17.22
N GLU A 93 29.05 23.91 17.42
CA GLU A 93 28.13 24.31 16.35
C GLU A 93 28.85 25.20 15.32
N ARG A 94 28.45 25.06 14.05
CA ARG A 94 28.97 25.91 12.97
C ARG A 94 28.35 27.29 13.13
N LYS A 95 29.18 28.34 13.13
CA LYS A 95 28.70 29.73 13.17
C LYS A 95 28.00 30.05 11.85
N ASN A 96 26.74 30.47 11.93
CA ASN A 96 25.95 30.83 10.75
C ASN A 96 25.84 32.35 10.55
N GLY A 97 26.39 33.17 11.47
CA GLY A 97 26.47 34.63 11.34
C GLY A 97 27.66 35.27 12.05
N LYS A 98 27.99 36.52 11.67
CA LYS A 98 29.00 37.34 12.38
C LYS A 98 28.44 37.76 13.74
N GLY A 99 29.06 37.30 14.83
CA GLY A 99 28.72 37.68 16.21
C GLY A 99 28.14 36.56 17.08
N GLU A 100 27.84 35.38 16.52
CA GLU A 100 27.36 34.25 17.31
C GLU A 100 28.45 33.69 18.22
N LYS A 101 28.10 33.52 19.51
CA LYS A 101 28.94 32.82 20.49
C LYS A 101 29.05 31.35 20.09
N THR A 102 30.27 30.82 20.13
CA THR A 102 30.52 29.40 19.88
C THR A 102 29.83 28.57 20.96
N ARG A 103 28.92 27.67 20.57
CA ARG A 103 28.22 26.75 21.48
C ARG A 103 28.68 25.32 21.22
N LEU A 104 28.75 24.53 22.28
CA LEU A 104 28.96 23.09 22.15
C LEU A 104 27.76 22.46 21.46
N ARG A 105 28.02 21.51 20.57
CA ARG A 105 26.97 20.76 19.89
C ARG A 105 26.33 19.79 20.88
N VAL A 106 25.02 19.90 21.04
CA VAL A 106 24.20 19.06 21.93
C VAL A 106 23.27 18.17 21.12
N ILE A 107 23.14 16.91 21.52
CA ILE A 107 22.16 15.97 20.95
C ILE A 107 20.96 15.86 21.91
N PRO A 108 19.72 15.97 21.41
CA PRO A 108 18.53 15.73 22.23
C PRO A 108 18.53 14.32 22.84
N GLU A 109 18.10 14.19 24.10
CA GLU A 109 18.01 12.91 24.81
C GLU A 109 17.21 11.85 24.03
N GLU A 110 16.06 12.24 23.47
CA GLU A 110 15.21 11.34 22.66
C GLU A 110 15.96 10.81 21.43
N GLN A 111 16.70 11.69 20.74
CA GLN A 111 17.51 11.32 19.60
C GLN A 111 18.66 10.38 20.00
N MET A 112 19.35 10.68 21.12
CA MET A 112 20.43 9.82 21.60
C MET A 112 19.92 8.44 21.99
N ARG A 113 18.77 8.37 22.68
CA ARG A 113 18.12 7.11 23.05
C ARG A 113 17.78 6.28 21.82
N ALA A 114 17.16 6.90 20.81
CA ALA A 114 16.82 6.23 19.55
C ALA A 114 18.06 5.75 18.78
N PHE A 115 19.13 6.56 18.76
CA PHE A 115 20.40 6.20 18.12
C PHE A 115 21.12 5.05 18.83
N ARG A 116 21.16 5.07 20.16
CA ARG A 116 21.73 3.99 20.98
C ARG A 116 20.98 2.69 20.78
N ASP A 117 19.65 2.72 20.88
CA ASP A 117 18.80 1.56 20.63
C ASP A 117 19.09 0.97 19.23
N TYR A 118 19.13 1.82 18.20
CA TYR A 118 19.52 1.41 16.85
C TYR A 118 20.89 0.71 16.80
N ASN A 119 21.92 1.38 17.33
CA ASN A 119 23.30 0.89 17.21
C ASN A 119 23.51 -0.42 17.99
N GLU A 120 22.93 -0.55 19.18
CA GLU A 120 23.13 -1.72 20.01
C GLU A 120 22.31 -2.94 19.53
N ASN A 121 21.10 -2.73 19.03
CA ASN A 121 20.16 -3.82 18.78
C ASN A 121 19.95 -4.16 17.29
N TYR A 122 20.32 -3.29 16.35
CA TYR A 122 19.91 -3.42 14.94
C TYR A 122 21.01 -3.21 13.91
N ALA A 123 22.11 -2.55 14.28
CA ALA A 123 23.12 -2.10 13.32
C ALA A 123 23.79 -3.24 12.54
N ASP A 124 23.85 -4.44 13.11
CA ASP A 124 24.34 -5.66 12.47
C ASP A 124 23.31 -6.31 11.52
N ARG A 125 22.03 -5.96 11.66
CA ARG A 125 20.90 -6.53 10.89
C ARG A 125 20.49 -5.68 9.70
N VAL A 126 21.01 -4.46 9.59
CA VAL A 126 20.60 -3.46 8.59
C VAL A 126 21.81 -2.94 7.83
N ILE A 127 21.57 -2.48 6.60
CA ILE A 127 22.60 -1.94 5.72
C ILE A 127 22.34 -0.46 5.52
N VAL A 128 23.29 0.39 5.90
CA VAL A 128 23.23 1.84 5.63
C VAL A 128 23.33 2.08 4.13
N LEU A 129 22.43 2.91 3.61
CA LEU A 129 22.34 3.25 2.19
C LEU A 129 22.94 4.64 1.94
N GLU A 130 23.57 4.80 0.79
CA GLU A 130 24.19 6.07 0.39
C GLU A 130 23.17 7.12 -0.06
N ARG A 131 22.05 6.69 -0.64
CA ARG A 131 21.02 7.58 -1.16
C ARG A 131 20.08 8.07 -0.06
N PRO A 132 19.51 9.29 -0.19
CA PRO A 132 18.52 9.78 0.75
C PRO A 132 17.26 8.92 0.72
N TYR A 133 16.55 8.88 1.84
CA TYR A 133 15.35 8.06 2.01
C TYR A 133 14.26 8.34 0.96
N THR A 134 14.13 9.60 0.53
CA THR A 134 13.14 10.04 -0.47
C THR A 134 13.33 9.38 -1.83
N ASP A 135 14.57 9.03 -2.21
CA ASP A 135 14.85 8.35 -3.49
C ASP A 135 14.21 6.96 -3.57
N TYR A 136 13.88 6.38 -2.41
CA TYR A 136 13.28 5.05 -2.29
C TYR A 136 11.75 5.09 -2.31
N ALA A 137 11.13 6.28 -2.38
CA ALA A 137 9.69 6.40 -2.57
C ALA A 137 9.26 5.90 -3.97
N PHE A 138 10.16 5.91 -4.96
CA PHE A 138 9.89 5.47 -6.32
C PHE A 138 10.83 4.35 -6.76
N ASN A 139 10.34 3.51 -7.67
CA ASN A 139 11.15 2.47 -8.29
C ASN A 139 11.94 3.06 -9.46
N ALA A 140 13.26 3.11 -9.32
CA ALA A 140 14.15 3.69 -10.32
C ALA A 140 14.07 3.08 -11.74
N LYS A 141 13.46 1.89 -11.91
CA LYS A 141 13.29 1.26 -13.24
C LYS A 141 11.94 1.53 -13.88
N SER A 142 10.88 1.55 -13.09
CA SER A 142 9.51 1.64 -13.59
C SER A 142 8.86 3.01 -13.36
N ASP A 143 9.53 3.89 -12.60
CA ASP A 143 9.01 5.18 -12.15
C ASP A 143 7.67 5.06 -11.39
N GLU A 144 7.38 3.86 -10.89
CA GLU A 144 6.19 3.60 -10.07
C GLU A 144 6.52 3.85 -8.59
N PRO A 145 5.57 4.36 -7.79
CA PRO A 145 5.74 4.43 -6.35
C PRO A 145 5.99 3.05 -5.73
N ASN A 146 6.91 2.99 -4.76
CA ASN A 146 7.10 1.81 -3.93
C ASN A 146 6.03 1.74 -2.84
N GLU A 147 5.74 0.52 -2.38
CA GLU A 147 4.77 0.32 -1.30
C GLU A 147 5.34 0.83 0.02
N ILE A 148 4.58 1.63 0.74
CA ILE A 148 4.89 2.01 2.11
C ILE A 148 4.19 1.07 3.08
N VAL A 149 4.93 0.66 4.10
CA VAL A 149 4.47 -0.30 5.10
C VAL A 149 4.83 0.13 6.51
N ARG A 150 4.10 -0.39 7.49
CA ARG A 150 4.41 -0.32 8.91
C ARG A 150 4.69 -1.72 9.44
N VAL A 151 5.80 -1.88 10.16
CA VAL A 151 6.10 -3.12 10.88
C VAL A 151 5.20 -3.22 12.10
N ILE A 152 4.52 -4.36 12.26
CA ILE A 152 3.54 -4.59 13.31
C ILE A 152 4.19 -5.05 14.62
N ASP A 153 5.14 -5.97 14.53
CA ASP A 153 5.74 -6.62 15.69
C ASP A 153 7.26 -6.79 15.58
N GLY A 154 7.84 -7.32 16.66
CA GLY A 154 9.27 -7.56 16.77
C GLY A 154 10.08 -6.27 16.98
N PRO A 155 11.40 -6.36 16.79
CA PRO A 155 12.32 -5.26 17.12
C PRO A 155 12.04 -3.98 16.33
N LEU A 156 11.55 -4.09 15.09
CA LEU A 156 11.26 -2.93 14.25
C LEU A 156 9.80 -2.46 14.35
N ALA A 157 9.02 -2.93 15.33
CA ALA A 157 7.61 -2.57 15.48
C ALA A 157 7.39 -1.04 15.45
N GLY A 158 6.35 -0.61 14.73
CA GLY A 158 6.01 0.80 14.50
C GLY A 158 6.87 1.50 13.45
N ARG A 159 7.98 0.90 12.99
CA ARG A 159 8.81 1.50 11.93
C ARG A 159 8.08 1.49 10.60
N LYS A 160 8.15 2.62 9.90
CA LYS A 160 7.56 2.83 8.58
C LYS A 160 8.65 2.91 7.54
N GLY A 161 8.40 2.34 6.38
CA GLY A 161 9.40 2.29 5.32
C GLY A 161 8.83 1.86 3.98
N TYR A 162 9.66 2.00 2.95
CA TYR A 162 9.33 1.57 1.60
C TYR A 162 9.81 0.13 1.38
N ILE A 163 8.97 -0.69 0.77
CA ILE A 163 9.37 -1.99 0.24
C ILE A 163 10.02 -1.76 -1.12
N CYS A 164 11.34 -1.91 -1.14
CA CYS A 164 12.15 -1.72 -2.34
C CYS A 164 12.74 -3.04 -2.81
N ARG A 165 12.84 -3.22 -4.12
CA ARG A 165 13.48 -4.40 -4.71
C ARG A 165 14.92 -4.09 -5.08
N PHE A 166 15.85 -4.71 -4.36
CA PHE A 166 17.28 -4.66 -4.66
C PHE A 166 17.65 -5.93 -5.40
N ARG A 167 17.86 -5.84 -6.72
CA ARG A 167 18.01 -6.99 -7.61
C ARG A 167 16.79 -7.92 -7.55
N ARG A 168 16.87 -9.05 -6.81
CA ARG A 168 15.77 -10.00 -6.62
C ARG A 168 15.16 -9.93 -5.23
N ASP A 169 15.81 -9.26 -4.28
CA ASP A 169 15.42 -9.28 -2.87
C ASP A 169 14.51 -8.11 -2.54
N LYS A 170 13.44 -8.37 -1.79
CA LYS A 170 12.60 -7.33 -1.21
C LYS A 170 13.20 -6.90 0.13
N ARG A 171 13.47 -5.61 0.26
CA ARG A 171 14.05 -4.99 1.45
C ARG A 171 13.12 -3.92 1.98
N LEU A 172 13.10 -3.75 3.30
CA LEU A 172 12.43 -2.62 3.93
C LEU A 172 13.44 -1.48 4.06
N VAL A 173 13.20 -0.35 3.40
CA VAL A 173 14.01 0.86 3.53
C VAL A 173 13.31 1.83 4.46
N PHE A 174 13.98 2.28 5.51
CA PHE A 174 13.43 3.20 6.51
C PHE A 174 14.50 4.15 7.04
N ARG A 175 14.06 5.16 7.81
CA ARG A 175 14.95 6.12 8.46
C ARG A 175 15.21 5.75 9.91
N VAL A 176 16.45 5.97 10.34
CA VAL A 176 16.85 5.92 11.75
C VAL A 176 17.54 7.23 12.12
N CYS A 177 17.45 7.63 13.39
CA CYS A 177 18.12 8.84 13.87
C CYS A 177 19.63 8.72 13.65
N GLY A 178 20.21 9.73 13.03
CA GLY A 178 21.65 9.87 12.85
C GLY A 178 22.33 10.47 14.08
N MET A 179 23.65 10.68 13.96
CA MET A 179 24.47 11.22 15.05
C MET A 179 24.37 12.74 15.22
N GLU A 180 23.93 13.46 14.19
CA GLU A 180 23.86 14.92 14.24
C GLU A 180 22.43 15.35 14.58
N PRO A 181 22.23 16.43 15.35
CA PRO A 181 20.90 16.93 15.64
C PRO A 181 20.05 17.09 14.39
N GLY A 182 18.91 16.40 14.33
CA GLY A 182 18.01 16.41 13.17
C GLY A 182 18.51 15.66 11.93
N SER A 183 19.62 14.91 12.00
CA SER A 183 20.05 14.05 10.90
C SER A 183 19.46 12.65 10.99
N TYR A 184 19.30 12.02 9.83
CA TYR A 184 18.77 10.68 9.68
C TYR A 184 19.68 9.86 8.78
N LEU A 185 19.79 8.56 9.07
CA LEU A 185 20.41 7.59 8.18
C LEU A 185 19.31 6.84 7.43
N THR A 186 19.52 6.65 6.14
CA THR A 186 18.71 5.73 5.35
C THR A 186 19.28 4.32 5.53
N VAL A 187 18.46 3.38 5.98
CA VAL A 187 18.89 1.99 6.20
C VAL A 187 17.96 1.02 5.49
N SER A 188 18.48 -0.15 5.13
CA SER A 188 17.69 -1.26 4.58
C SER A 188 17.79 -2.50 5.46
N TYR A 189 16.63 -3.09 5.76
CA TYR A 189 16.54 -4.45 6.30
C TYR A 189 16.57 -5.45 5.13
N PRO A 190 17.56 -6.37 5.06
CA PRO A 190 17.81 -7.20 3.87
C PRO A 190 16.68 -8.11 3.41
N ASN A 191 15.80 -8.54 4.31
CA ASN A 191 14.71 -9.46 3.98
C ASN A 191 13.38 -9.00 4.58
N ALA A 192 12.62 -8.23 3.80
CA ALA A 192 11.34 -7.70 4.27
C ALA A 192 10.32 -8.81 4.62
N TRP A 193 10.52 -10.03 4.14
CA TRP A 193 9.61 -11.15 4.41
C TRP A 193 9.69 -11.71 5.82
N ASP A 194 10.76 -11.40 6.55
CA ASP A 194 10.90 -11.81 7.95
C ASP A 194 10.11 -10.89 8.89
N LEU A 195 9.58 -9.79 8.34
CA LEU A 195 8.86 -8.78 9.09
C LEU A 195 7.36 -8.99 8.87
N HIS A 196 6.62 -8.98 9.96
CA HIS A 196 5.18 -8.83 9.89
C HIS A 196 4.86 -7.36 9.63
N VAL A 197 4.36 -7.06 8.43
CA VAL A 197 4.10 -5.69 7.98
C VAL A 197 2.67 -5.52 7.48
N VAL A 198 2.11 -4.34 7.73
CA VAL A 198 0.86 -3.88 7.12
C VAL A 198 1.17 -2.81 6.08
N ARG A 199 0.44 -2.83 4.96
CA ARG A 199 0.48 -1.77 3.97
C ARG A 199 -0.20 -0.52 4.52
N LEU A 200 0.39 0.66 4.29
CA LEU A 200 -0.28 1.94 4.53
C LEU A 200 -0.73 2.53 3.19
N HIS A 201 -1.87 3.22 3.16
CA HIS A 201 -2.28 3.99 2.00
C HIS A 201 -1.42 5.26 1.90
N ASN A 202 -0.73 5.46 0.78
CA ASN A 202 0.16 6.62 0.60
C ASN A 202 -0.59 7.80 -0.02
N ALA A 203 -0.89 8.84 0.77
CA ALA A 203 -1.61 10.01 0.28
C ALA A 203 -0.92 10.78 -0.87
N GLU A 204 0.40 10.64 -1.00
CA GLU A 204 1.23 11.44 -1.92
C GLU A 204 1.67 10.66 -3.16
N GLY A 205 1.32 9.37 -3.24
CA GLY A 205 1.81 8.50 -4.32
C GLY A 205 1.48 7.05 -4.06
N ASP A 206 0.19 6.71 -3.96
CA ASP A 206 -0.23 5.34 -3.73
C ASP A 206 -0.09 4.47 -4.98
N ARG A 207 0.66 3.38 -4.86
CA ARG A 207 0.89 2.45 -5.97
C ARG A 207 -0.41 1.79 -6.47
N LEU A 208 -1.39 1.58 -5.58
CA LEU A 208 -2.67 1.00 -5.96
C LEU A 208 -3.51 2.03 -6.71
N SER A 209 -3.64 3.25 -6.19
CA SER A 209 -4.36 4.36 -6.85
C SER A 209 -3.77 4.70 -8.23
N ALA A 210 -2.44 4.70 -8.36
CA ALA A 210 -1.77 4.87 -9.65
C ALA A 210 -2.06 3.69 -10.59
N GLY A 211 -2.09 2.46 -10.05
CA GLY A 211 -2.36 1.25 -10.82
C GLY A 211 -3.79 1.11 -11.33
N THR A 212 -4.75 1.84 -10.77
CA THR A 212 -6.18 1.81 -11.13
C THR A 212 -6.61 3.02 -11.95
N GLU A 213 -5.77 4.04 -12.14
CA GLU A 213 -6.13 5.30 -12.82
C GLU A 213 -6.82 5.08 -14.18
N LYS A 214 -6.22 4.26 -15.05
CA LYS A 214 -6.82 3.93 -16.37
C LYS A 214 -8.14 3.16 -16.24
N GLY A 215 -8.23 2.27 -15.25
CA GLY A 215 -9.46 1.55 -14.94
C GLY A 215 -10.57 2.49 -14.48
N ARG A 216 -10.26 3.45 -13.60
CA ARG A 216 -11.18 4.51 -13.16
C ARG A 216 -11.66 5.37 -14.33
N ALA A 217 -10.78 5.71 -15.27
CA ALA A 217 -11.14 6.48 -16.46
C ALA A 217 -12.15 5.74 -17.36
N VAL A 218 -11.88 4.46 -17.65
CA VAL A 218 -12.78 3.63 -18.46
C VAL A 218 -14.09 3.36 -17.74
N ASP A 219 -14.03 3.10 -16.44
CA ASP A 219 -15.19 2.85 -15.60
C ASP A 219 -16.10 4.09 -15.49
N LEU A 220 -15.53 5.30 -15.34
CA LEU A 220 -16.28 6.55 -15.37
C LEU A 220 -17.07 6.70 -16.68
N LEU A 221 -16.41 6.51 -17.82
CA LEU A 221 -17.08 6.55 -19.13
C LEU A 221 -18.15 5.46 -19.26
N THR A 222 -17.85 4.25 -18.80
CA THR A 222 -18.78 3.11 -18.80
C THR A 222 -20.03 3.42 -17.98
N GLY A 223 -19.86 3.95 -16.76
CA GLY A 223 -20.95 4.35 -15.89
C GLY A 223 -21.82 5.44 -16.51
N ILE A 224 -21.21 6.48 -17.10
CA ILE A 224 -21.94 7.55 -17.81
C ILE A 224 -22.73 6.98 -18.99
N LEU A 225 -22.12 6.10 -19.80
CA LEU A 225 -22.77 5.49 -20.95
C LEU A 225 -23.98 4.64 -20.54
N GLN A 226 -23.81 3.82 -19.51
CA GLN A 226 -24.90 2.97 -18.99
C GLN A 226 -26.03 3.82 -18.39
N ALA A 227 -25.69 4.88 -17.64
CA ALA A 227 -26.65 5.84 -17.09
C ALA A 227 -27.46 6.56 -18.17
N CYS A 228 -26.84 6.86 -19.31
CA CYS A 228 -27.50 7.50 -20.45
C CYS A 228 -28.26 6.52 -21.36
N GLY A 229 -28.43 5.26 -20.95
CA GLY A 229 -29.24 4.27 -21.68
C GLY A 229 -28.47 3.46 -22.72
N TYR A 230 -27.15 3.56 -22.79
CA TYR A 230 -26.33 2.80 -23.73
C TYR A 230 -25.86 1.45 -23.17
N SER A 231 -26.55 0.84 -22.18
CA SER A 231 -26.13 -0.44 -21.57
C SER A 231 -25.90 -1.56 -22.61
N GLY A 232 -26.74 -1.65 -23.65
CA GLY A 232 -26.58 -2.61 -24.75
C GLY A 232 -25.51 -2.24 -25.78
N GLN A 233 -25.02 -0.99 -25.78
CA GLN A 233 -24.08 -0.43 -26.76
C GLN A 233 -22.84 0.19 -26.09
N THR A 234 -22.57 -0.15 -24.81
CA THR A 234 -21.58 0.54 -23.99
C THR A 234 -20.18 0.42 -24.59
N LEU A 235 -19.76 -0.78 -25.02
CA LEU A 235 -18.45 -0.97 -25.66
C LEU A 235 -18.31 -0.22 -26.99
N PRO A 236 -19.21 -0.37 -27.98
CA PRO A 236 -19.16 0.42 -29.20
C PRO A 236 -19.01 1.93 -28.94
N MET A 237 -19.83 2.47 -28.03
CA MET A 237 -19.80 3.90 -27.69
C MET A 237 -18.50 4.31 -26.97
N LEU A 238 -18.02 3.50 -26.03
CA LEU A 238 -16.74 3.72 -25.35
C LEU A 238 -15.60 3.78 -26.37
N TYR A 239 -15.58 2.87 -27.35
CA TYR A 239 -14.56 2.85 -28.38
C TYR A 239 -14.66 4.05 -29.31
N GLU A 240 -15.86 4.44 -29.72
CA GLU A 240 -16.07 5.62 -30.56
C GLU A 240 -15.60 6.89 -29.87
N ILE A 241 -15.98 7.10 -28.60
CA ILE A 241 -15.55 8.24 -27.79
C ILE A 241 -14.02 8.26 -27.68
N THR A 242 -13.43 7.11 -27.36
CA THR A 242 -11.97 6.96 -27.20
C THR A 242 -11.23 7.28 -28.51
N ASP A 243 -11.67 6.70 -29.63
CA ASP A 243 -11.08 6.94 -30.96
C ASP A 243 -11.24 8.42 -31.38
N ARG A 244 -12.40 9.03 -31.11
CA ARG A 244 -12.68 10.44 -31.40
C ARG A 244 -11.81 11.39 -30.57
N LEU A 245 -11.60 11.11 -29.29
CA LEU A 245 -10.74 11.90 -28.42
C LEU A 245 -9.25 11.69 -28.73
N ARG A 246 -8.84 10.47 -29.12
CA ARG A 246 -7.48 10.20 -29.61
C ARG A 246 -7.17 11.04 -30.84
N ALA A 247 -8.11 11.14 -31.79
CA ALA A 247 -7.94 11.93 -33.00
C ALA A 247 -7.93 13.45 -32.74
N LYS A 248 -8.78 13.92 -31.83
CA LYS A 248 -8.83 15.34 -31.42
C LYS A 248 -9.20 15.44 -29.93
N PRO A 249 -8.22 15.68 -29.04
CA PRO A 249 -8.39 15.62 -27.58
C PRO A 249 -9.08 16.88 -27.06
N SER A 250 -10.36 17.00 -27.37
CA SER A 250 -11.21 18.11 -26.93
C SER A 250 -12.56 17.56 -26.51
N LEU A 251 -12.79 17.54 -25.18
CA LEU A 251 -14.07 17.15 -24.58
C LEU A 251 -15.21 18.08 -25.02
N VAL A 252 -14.93 19.39 -25.17
CA VAL A 252 -15.91 20.36 -25.70
C VAL A 252 -16.35 19.98 -27.11
N ALA A 253 -15.40 19.69 -28.00
CA ALA A 253 -15.74 19.28 -29.36
C ALA A 253 -16.48 17.93 -29.39
N LEU A 254 -16.11 16.99 -28.51
CA LEU A 254 -16.84 15.72 -28.36
C LEU A 254 -18.31 15.98 -27.94
N CYS A 255 -18.55 16.81 -26.93
CA CYS A 255 -19.90 17.12 -26.47
C CYS A 255 -20.74 17.76 -27.58
N GLN A 256 -20.16 18.69 -28.35
CA GLN A 256 -20.83 19.32 -29.50
C GLN A 256 -21.17 18.31 -30.59
N ASP A 257 -20.26 17.37 -30.90
CA ASP A 257 -20.49 16.34 -31.90
C ASP A 257 -21.60 15.37 -31.47
N LEU A 258 -21.59 14.93 -30.20
CA LEU A 258 -22.64 14.08 -29.61
C LEU A 258 -24.01 14.78 -29.64
N TYR A 259 -24.06 16.07 -29.27
CA TYR A 259 -25.29 16.85 -29.33
C TYR A 259 -25.85 16.92 -30.75
N LYS A 260 -24.99 17.15 -31.76
CA LYS A 260 -25.39 17.19 -33.18
C LYS A 260 -25.87 15.84 -33.71
N LYS A 261 -25.35 14.72 -33.17
CA LYS A 261 -25.79 13.36 -33.51
C LYS A 261 -27.12 12.96 -32.86
N GLY A 262 -27.61 13.76 -31.91
CA GLY A 262 -28.84 13.48 -31.17
C GLY A 262 -28.62 12.82 -29.80
N ASP A 263 -27.36 12.54 -29.43
CA ASP A 263 -26.96 11.95 -28.14
C ASP A 263 -26.96 13.02 -27.02
N THR A 264 -28.10 13.70 -26.86
CA THR A 264 -28.27 14.90 -26.03
C THR A 264 -28.03 14.62 -24.54
N ALA A 265 -28.58 13.54 -24.00
CA ALA A 265 -28.39 13.16 -22.59
C ALA A 265 -26.92 12.86 -22.26
N LEU A 266 -26.23 12.14 -23.15
CA LEU A 266 -24.81 11.82 -23.01
C LEU A 266 -23.95 13.08 -23.10
N SER A 267 -24.23 13.96 -24.06
CA SER A 267 -23.55 15.26 -24.20
C SER A 267 -23.71 16.09 -22.92
N GLN A 268 -24.92 16.23 -22.39
CA GLN A 268 -25.20 16.96 -21.15
C GLN A 268 -24.46 16.35 -19.95
N ARG A 269 -24.50 15.03 -19.77
CA ARG A 269 -23.83 14.36 -18.66
C ARG A 269 -22.30 14.55 -18.70
N LEU A 270 -21.70 14.53 -19.90
CA LEU A 270 -20.27 14.78 -20.08
C LEU A 270 -19.90 16.25 -19.78
N THR A 271 -20.78 17.22 -20.04
CA THR A 271 -20.51 18.63 -19.70
C THR A 271 -20.47 18.91 -18.19
N GLN A 272 -21.08 18.02 -17.38
CA GLN A 272 -21.10 18.14 -15.92
C GLN A 272 -19.86 17.52 -15.25
N MET A 273 -18.91 16.97 -16.02
CA MET A 273 -17.69 16.40 -15.45
C MET A 273 -16.86 17.46 -14.71
N SER A 274 -16.38 17.07 -13.54
CA SER A 274 -15.40 17.83 -12.77
C SER A 274 -14.05 17.89 -13.48
N GLY A 275 -13.19 18.84 -13.06
CA GLY A 275 -11.83 18.95 -13.59
C GLY A 275 -11.00 17.67 -13.39
N LYS A 276 -11.18 16.97 -12.27
CA LYS A 276 -10.49 15.71 -11.96
C LYS A 276 -10.93 14.57 -12.90
N GLU A 277 -12.23 14.46 -13.16
CA GLU A 277 -12.79 13.47 -14.10
C GLU A 277 -12.31 13.74 -15.53
N ALA A 278 -12.28 15.01 -15.95
CA ALA A 278 -11.76 15.40 -17.25
C ALA A 278 -10.26 15.09 -17.39
N GLU A 279 -9.45 15.38 -16.36
CA GLU A 279 -8.03 15.03 -16.33
C GLU A 279 -7.81 13.52 -16.44
N LEU A 280 -8.58 12.73 -15.68
CA LEU A 280 -8.53 11.27 -15.69
C LEU A 280 -8.78 10.69 -17.09
N ILE A 281 -9.81 11.19 -17.79
CA ILE A 281 -10.10 10.78 -19.17
C ILE A 281 -8.96 11.23 -20.11
N LEU A 282 -8.50 12.47 -20.01
CA LEU A 282 -7.44 12.97 -20.89
C LEU A 282 -6.12 12.22 -20.69
N ASN A 283 -5.80 11.77 -19.47
CA ASN A 283 -4.65 10.90 -19.20
C ASN A 283 -4.80 9.53 -19.87
N LEU A 284 -5.98 8.92 -19.80
CA LEU A 284 -6.28 7.69 -20.56
C LEU A 284 -6.09 7.91 -22.08
N ILE A 285 -6.60 9.01 -22.62
CA ILE A 285 -6.50 9.31 -24.06
C ILE A 285 -5.04 9.56 -24.49
N ARG A 286 -4.23 10.22 -23.67
CA ARG A 286 -2.78 10.35 -23.92
C ARG A 286 -2.12 8.97 -23.99
N TYR A 287 -2.42 8.10 -23.04
CA TYR A 287 -1.88 6.74 -23.03
C TYR A 287 -2.33 5.91 -24.24
N GLU A 288 -3.61 6.00 -24.62
CA GLU A 288 -4.18 5.34 -25.81
C GLU A 288 -3.55 5.85 -27.10
N ARG A 289 -3.17 7.13 -27.18
CA ARG A 289 -2.44 7.68 -28.34
C ARG A 289 -1.04 7.08 -28.45
N ASP A 290 -0.35 6.93 -27.33
CA ASP A 290 1.00 6.37 -27.27
C ASP A 290 0.98 4.83 -27.39
N ASN A 291 -0.16 4.20 -27.08
CA ASN A 291 -0.39 2.75 -27.14
C ASN A 291 -1.74 2.41 -27.83
N PRO A 292 -1.85 2.57 -29.17
CA PRO A 292 -3.11 2.41 -29.87
C PRO A 292 -3.73 1.01 -29.69
N GLY A 293 -5.03 0.97 -29.37
CA GLY A 293 -5.79 -0.26 -29.14
C GLY A 293 -5.77 -0.74 -27.70
N TYR A 294 -5.13 -0.02 -26.77
CA TYR A 294 -5.05 -0.40 -25.36
C TYR A 294 -6.42 -0.57 -24.72
N VAL A 295 -7.34 0.38 -24.89
CA VAL A 295 -8.71 0.29 -24.34
C VAL A 295 -9.45 -0.93 -24.91
N LYS A 296 -9.42 -1.12 -26.24
CA LYS A 296 -10.09 -2.25 -26.90
C LYS A 296 -9.54 -3.61 -26.47
N ALA A 297 -8.23 -3.71 -26.22
CA ALA A 297 -7.58 -4.94 -25.80
C ALA A 297 -7.90 -5.32 -24.35
N ASN A 298 -8.08 -4.33 -23.47
CA ASN A 298 -8.26 -4.55 -22.02
C ASN A 298 -9.72 -4.52 -21.57
N TRP A 299 -10.62 -3.85 -22.31
CA TRP A 299 -12.06 -3.79 -22.00
C TRP A 299 -12.89 -4.27 -23.18
N ASN A 300 -12.89 -5.58 -23.42
CA ASN A 300 -13.58 -6.22 -24.55
C ASN A 300 -14.91 -6.89 -24.19
N LYS A 301 -15.34 -6.80 -22.92
CA LYS A 301 -16.63 -7.29 -22.43
C LYS A 301 -17.38 -6.16 -21.72
N ALA A 302 -18.56 -5.78 -22.22
CA ALA A 302 -19.49 -4.91 -21.50
C ALA A 302 -20.31 -5.80 -20.58
N SER A 303 -20.18 -5.57 -19.28
CA SER A 303 -20.91 -6.30 -18.26
C SER A 303 -21.15 -5.41 -17.04
N LEU A 304 -21.53 -6.01 -15.92
CA LEU A 304 -21.56 -5.34 -14.61
C LEU A 304 -20.20 -4.68 -14.34
N ARG A 305 -20.22 -3.43 -13.86
CA ARG A 305 -18.99 -2.69 -13.51
C ARG A 305 -18.20 -3.40 -12.40
N PRO A 306 -16.90 -3.10 -12.21
CA PRO A 306 -16.13 -3.63 -11.09
C PRO A 306 -16.85 -3.45 -9.75
N PHE A 307 -16.68 -4.40 -8.83
CA PHE A 307 -17.45 -4.41 -7.59
C PHE A 307 -17.36 -3.09 -6.81
N LEU A 308 -16.17 -2.50 -6.64
CA LEU A 308 -15.99 -1.21 -5.93
C LEU A 308 -15.37 -0.17 -6.85
N THR A 309 -16.12 0.90 -7.11
CA THR A 309 -15.67 2.02 -7.94
C THR A 309 -15.81 3.35 -7.19
N PRO A 310 -15.05 4.39 -7.56
CA PRO A 310 -15.17 5.71 -6.93
C PRO A 310 -16.38 6.51 -7.44
N THR A 311 -17.10 6.02 -8.46
CA THR A 311 -18.22 6.76 -9.06
C THR A 311 -19.46 5.88 -9.20
N SER A 312 -20.62 6.41 -8.80
CA SER A 312 -21.89 5.71 -9.02
C SER A 312 -22.21 5.52 -10.51
N GLY A 313 -21.71 6.40 -11.39
CA GLY A 313 -22.08 6.45 -12.82
C GLY A 313 -23.47 7.06 -13.05
N ILE A 314 -24.38 6.94 -12.10
CA ILE A 314 -25.73 7.53 -12.09
C ILE A 314 -25.86 8.60 -11.00
N GLU A 315 -26.70 9.61 -11.23
CA GLU A 315 -27.09 10.54 -10.18
C GLU A 315 -27.95 9.80 -9.14
N MET A 316 -27.61 9.96 -7.85
CA MET A 316 -28.38 9.42 -6.75
C MET A 316 -29.20 10.54 -6.12
N GLU A 317 -30.47 10.25 -5.82
CA GLU A 317 -31.33 11.19 -5.10
C GLU A 317 -30.75 11.55 -3.73
N GLU A 318 -30.96 12.79 -3.30
CA GLU A 318 -30.49 13.29 -2.02
C GLU A 318 -31.08 12.47 -0.86
N GLY A 319 -30.23 12.02 0.06
CA GLY A 319 -30.63 11.15 1.18
C GLY A 319 -30.79 9.66 0.82
N LYS A 320 -30.60 9.25 -0.44
CA LYS A 320 -30.53 7.83 -0.81
C LYS A 320 -29.08 7.34 -0.87
N ASP A 321 -28.87 6.14 -0.37
CA ASP A 321 -27.59 5.43 -0.42
C ASP A 321 -27.53 4.37 -1.53
N GLU A 322 -28.62 4.22 -2.27
CA GLU A 322 -28.78 3.24 -3.33
C GLU A 322 -29.47 3.83 -4.54
N ALA A 323 -29.12 3.28 -5.70
CA ALA A 323 -29.88 3.44 -6.92
C ALA A 323 -29.83 2.16 -7.76
N GLU A 324 -30.87 1.97 -8.57
CA GLU A 324 -31.01 0.80 -9.45
C GLU A 324 -30.85 1.21 -10.91
N LEU A 325 -30.17 0.37 -11.67
CA LEU A 325 -29.92 0.55 -13.09
C LEU A 325 -30.31 -0.74 -13.84
N PRO A 326 -31.35 -0.72 -14.69
CA PRO A 326 -31.76 -1.91 -15.42
C PRO A 326 -30.78 -2.26 -16.54
N HIS A 327 -30.44 -3.55 -16.64
CA HIS A 327 -29.65 -4.12 -17.73
C HIS A 327 -30.41 -5.27 -18.41
N THR A 328 -29.90 -5.71 -19.55
CA THR A 328 -30.45 -6.89 -20.23
C THR A 328 -30.15 -8.14 -19.41
N GLY A 329 -31.16 -8.67 -18.72
CA GLY A 329 -31.10 -9.95 -17.98
C GLY A 329 -30.81 -9.82 -16.48
N PHE A 330 -30.59 -8.62 -15.96
CA PHE A 330 -30.42 -8.36 -14.52
C PHE A 330 -30.66 -6.87 -14.21
N THR A 331 -30.89 -6.55 -12.94
CA THR A 331 -30.88 -5.16 -12.46
C THR A 331 -29.60 -4.93 -11.65
N GLU A 332 -28.85 -3.89 -11.96
CA GLU A 332 -27.71 -3.48 -11.16
C GLU A 332 -28.18 -2.60 -10.00
N ILE A 333 -27.70 -2.90 -8.81
CA ILE A 333 -27.88 -2.14 -7.58
C ILE A 333 -26.54 -1.50 -7.26
N ILE A 334 -26.54 -0.18 -7.12
CA ILE A 334 -25.36 0.63 -6.86
C ILE A 334 -25.53 1.21 -5.46
N ARG A 335 -24.76 0.70 -4.49
CA ARG A 335 -24.86 1.10 -3.07
C ARG A 335 -23.61 1.87 -2.63
N LYS A 336 -23.79 2.99 -1.94
CA LYS A 336 -22.70 3.72 -1.28
C LYS A 336 -22.06 2.88 -0.17
N VAL A 337 -20.74 2.86 -0.13
CA VAL A 337 -19.95 2.15 0.88
C VAL A 337 -18.82 3.06 1.37
N GLY A 338 -18.79 3.35 2.67
CA GLY A 338 -17.68 4.04 3.31
C GLY A 338 -16.54 3.06 3.59
N ILE A 339 -15.36 3.30 3.01
CA ILE A 339 -14.15 2.52 3.28
C ILE A 339 -13.19 3.39 4.08
N THR A 340 -12.95 2.98 5.33
CA THR A 340 -12.00 3.63 6.23
C THR A 340 -10.63 2.98 6.13
N GLU A 341 -9.60 3.78 5.86
CA GLU A 341 -8.21 3.34 5.70
C GLU A 341 -7.24 4.20 6.53
N GLU A 342 -6.13 3.59 6.95
CA GLU A 342 -4.99 4.31 7.52
C GLU A 342 -4.17 4.93 6.38
N VAL A 343 -4.20 6.25 6.33
CA VAL A 343 -3.50 7.06 5.35
C VAL A 343 -2.24 7.61 5.97
N TYR A 344 -1.12 7.46 5.26
CA TYR A 344 0.16 8.02 5.65
C TYR A 344 0.58 9.11 4.67
N TYR A 345 1.04 10.23 5.21
CA TYR A 345 1.58 11.38 4.47
C TYR A 345 3.11 11.40 4.63
N PRO A 346 3.88 10.87 3.67
CA PRO A 346 5.34 10.80 3.78
C PRO A 346 6.01 12.15 4.03
N SER A 347 5.54 13.24 3.41
CA SER A 347 6.12 14.57 3.60
C SER A 347 5.95 15.15 5.01
N LYS A 348 4.87 14.75 5.70
CA LYS A 348 4.52 15.20 7.06
C LYS A 348 4.86 14.18 8.14
N GLU A 349 5.21 12.96 7.76
CA GLU A 349 5.39 11.80 8.65
C GLU A 349 4.17 11.49 9.54
N GLN A 350 2.98 11.85 9.05
CA GLN A 350 1.74 11.79 9.81
C GLN A 350 0.84 10.67 9.31
N GLU A 351 0.15 10.01 10.24
CA GLU A 351 -0.96 9.10 9.96
C GLU A 351 -2.28 9.79 10.22
N GLU A 352 -3.25 9.54 9.34
CA GLU A 352 -4.64 9.96 9.50
C GLU A 352 -5.54 8.79 9.14
N THR A 353 -6.75 8.78 9.70
CA THR A 353 -7.78 7.82 9.32
C THR A 353 -8.76 8.53 8.41
N VAL A 354 -8.84 8.09 7.15
CA VAL A 354 -9.70 8.70 6.13
C VAL A 354 -10.78 7.70 5.75
N THR A 355 -12.01 8.18 5.63
CA THR A 355 -13.11 7.40 5.07
C THR A 355 -13.46 7.92 3.69
N THR A 356 -13.21 7.09 2.67
CA THR A 356 -13.51 7.38 1.27
C THR A 356 -14.82 6.71 0.89
N THR A 357 -15.65 7.42 0.13
CA THR A 357 -16.92 6.87 -0.38
C THR A 357 -16.66 6.15 -1.70
N TYR A 358 -16.96 4.86 -1.71
CA TYR A 358 -17.00 4.03 -2.92
C TYR A 358 -18.44 3.61 -3.21
N TYR A 359 -18.65 3.02 -4.38
CA TYR A 359 -19.93 2.48 -4.82
C TYR A 359 -19.77 0.99 -5.11
N ALA A 360 -20.55 0.18 -4.40
CA ALA A 360 -20.65 -1.25 -4.59
C ALA A 360 -21.65 -1.56 -5.72
N HIS A 361 -21.19 -2.25 -6.76
CA HIS A 361 -21.97 -2.64 -7.93
C HIS A 361 -22.37 -4.12 -7.84
N ILE A 362 -23.68 -4.39 -7.75
CA ILE A 362 -24.23 -5.75 -7.57
C ILE A 362 -25.32 -6.00 -8.59
N GLY A 363 -25.26 -7.11 -9.30
CA GLY A 363 -26.36 -7.58 -10.12
C GLY A 363 -27.38 -8.38 -9.29
N LYS A 364 -28.67 -8.11 -9.54
CA LYS A 364 -29.81 -8.87 -9.04
C LYS A 364 -30.48 -9.60 -10.21
N ALA A 365 -30.61 -10.91 -10.09
CA ALA A 365 -31.31 -11.73 -11.07
C ALA A 365 -32.24 -12.76 -10.39
N PRO A 366 -33.32 -13.20 -11.04
CA PRO A 366 -34.12 -14.33 -10.57
C PRO A 366 -33.31 -15.63 -10.69
N LEU A 367 -33.54 -16.60 -9.79
CA LEU A 367 -32.78 -17.86 -9.74
C LEU A 367 -32.91 -18.76 -10.99
N THR A 368 -33.81 -18.43 -11.92
CA THR A 368 -33.91 -19.09 -13.22
C THR A 368 -32.72 -18.77 -14.14
N CYS A 369 -31.96 -17.71 -13.84
CA CYS A 369 -30.73 -17.35 -14.53
C CYS A 369 -29.55 -18.17 -13.99
N GLY A 370 -29.48 -19.44 -14.38
CA GLY A 370 -28.39 -20.35 -14.01
C GLY A 370 -28.37 -21.68 -14.77
N GLU A 371 -29.24 -21.86 -15.77
CA GLU A 371 -29.24 -23.08 -16.59
C GLU A 371 -28.00 -23.13 -17.49
N ARG A 372 -27.23 -24.23 -17.36
CA ARG A 372 -26.12 -24.55 -18.25
C ARG A 372 -26.64 -24.74 -19.67
N ALA A 373 -25.93 -24.17 -20.65
CA ALA A 373 -26.04 -24.56 -22.04
C ALA A 373 -25.74 -26.06 -22.20
N VAL A 374 -26.60 -26.74 -22.95
CA VAL A 374 -26.49 -28.16 -23.28
C VAL A 374 -25.26 -28.38 -24.16
N ASN A 375 -24.31 -29.19 -23.69
CA ASN A 375 -23.21 -29.68 -24.53
C ASN A 375 -23.78 -30.64 -25.58
N GLU A 376 -23.20 -30.70 -26.78
CA GLU A 376 -23.63 -31.57 -27.91
C GLU A 376 -23.73 -33.08 -27.60
N ASN A 377 -23.31 -33.51 -26.40
CA ASN A 377 -23.34 -34.91 -25.93
C ASN A 377 -24.37 -35.20 -24.81
N GLY A 378 -25.33 -34.31 -24.53
CA GLY A 378 -26.54 -34.66 -23.77
C GLY A 378 -26.36 -35.11 -22.31
N HIS A 379 -25.24 -34.80 -21.65
CA HIS A 379 -25.03 -35.12 -20.23
C HIS A 379 -25.06 -33.85 -19.36
N SER A 380 -26.17 -33.67 -18.65
CA SER A 380 -26.32 -32.66 -17.59
C SER A 380 -25.96 -33.25 -16.23
N HIS A 381 -24.92 -32.72 -15.58
CA HIS A 381 -24.82 -32.84 -14.13
C HIS A 381 -25.60 -31.66 -13.50
N PRO A 382 -26.58 -31.91 -12.61
CA PRO A 382 -27.30 -30.85 -11.92
C PRO A 382 -26.31 -30.01 -11.12
N SER A 383 -26.49 -28.68 -11.10
CA SER A 383 -25.76 -27.84 -10.17
C SER A 383 -26.21 -28.18 -8.74
N HIS A 384 -25.27 -28.23 -7.80
CA HIS A 384 -25.54 -28.47 -6.37
C HIS A 384 -26.42 -27.40 -5.69
N LEU A 385 -26.99 -26.45 -6.46
CA LEU A 385 -27.72 -25.28 -5.97
C LEU A 385 -29.21 -25.53 -5.69
N MET A 386 -29.78 -26.70 -6.03
CA MET A 386 -31.23 -26.94 -5.90
C MET A 386 -31.68 -27.83 -4.73
N GLU A 387 -30.79 -28.35 -3.87
CA GLU A 387 -31.20 -29.36 -2.87
C GLU A 387 -32.00 -28.81 -1.66
N LYS A 388 -32.25 -27.50 -1.55
CA LYS A 388 -33.08 -26.93 -0.48
C LYS A 388 -33.95 -25.76 -0.97
N ALA A 389 -34.98 -26.06 -1.77
CA ALA A 389 -35.98 -25.06 -2.15
C ALA A 389 -37.24 -25.18 -1.28
N GLY A 390 -37.45 -24.20 -0.40
CA GLY A 390 -38.75 -23.89 0.20
C GLY A 390 -39.49 -22.85 -0.64
N GLU A 391 -40.82 -22.81 -0.52
CA GLU A 391 -41.73 -21.96 -1.29
C GLU A 391 -41.47 -20.45 -1.08
N GLY A 392 -40.71 -19.83 -2.00
CA GLY A 392 -40.44 -18.39 -2.04
C GLY A 392 -39.70 -18.01 -3.33
N LEU A 393 -39.89 -16.77 -3.82
CA LEU A 393 -39.12 -16.25 -4.96
C LEU A 393 -37.66 -16.09 -4.54
N ASN A 394 -36.80 -17.01 -4.98
CA ASN A 394 -35.36 -16.96 -4.71
C ASN A 394 -34.68 -15.98 -5.68
N PHE A 395 -33.85 -15.10 -5.14
CA PHE A 395 -33.01 -14.17 -5.90
C PHE A 395 -31.54 -14.56 -5.77
N ILE A 396 -30.78 -14.30 -6.82
CA ILE A 396 -29.31 -14.33 -6.78
C ILE A 396 -28.79 -12.90 -6.88
N PHE A 397 -27.94 -12.54 -5.92
CA PHE A 397 -27.13 -11.33 -5.98
C PHE A 397 -25.71 -11.71 -6.33
N PHE A 398 -25.06 -10.95 -7.21
CA PHE A 398 -23.71 -11.24 -7.66
C PHE A 398 -22.88 -9.98 -7.88
N ALA A 399 -21.58 -10.06 -7.64
CA ALA A 399 -20.61 -8.99 -7.85
C ALA A 399 -19.57 -9.42 -8.88
N ASN A 400 -19.14 -8.50 -9.74
CA ASN A 400 -18.14 -8.76 -10.76
C ASN A 400 -16.74 -8.94 -10.13
N TRP A 401 -16.19 -10.15 -10.24
CA TRP A 401 -14.84 -10.52 -9.81
C TRP A 401 -14.05 -11.18 -10.94
N ASP A 402 -14.40 -10.87 -12.20
CA ASP A 402 -14.07 -11.71 -13.37
C ASP A 402 -12.58 -12.06 -13.47
N THR A 403 -11.72 -11.04 -13.59
CA THR A 403 -10.27 -11.26 -13.75
C THR A 403 -9.62 -11.88 -12.52
N PHE A 404 -10.05 -11.48 -11.31
CA PHE A 404 -9.49 -12.02 -10.07
C PHE A 404 -9.80 -13.51 -9.93
N LEU A 405 -11.06 -13.90 -10.10
CA LEU A 405 -11.49 -15.28 -9.97
C LEU A 405 -11.02 -16.14 -11.14
N HIS A 406 -10.92 -15.59 -12.35
CA HIS A 406 -10.34 -16.30 -13.48
C HIS A 406 -8.93 -16.81 -13.17
N GLU A 407 -8.06 -15.94 -12.64
CA GLU A 407 -6.68 -16.28 -12.28
C GLU A 407 -6.61 -17.27 -11.11
N TYR A 408 -7.56 -17.18 -10.18
CA TYR A 408 -7.73 -18.18 -9.14
C TYR A 408 -8.11 -19.55 -9.71
N PHE A 409 -9.11 -19.63 -10.57
CA PHE A 409 -9.56 -20.91 -11.15
C PHE A 409 -8.53 -21.54 -12.09
N LEU A 410 -7.67 -20.73 -12.72
CA LEU A 410 -6.52 -21.22 -13.48
C LEU A 410 -5.40 -21.80 -12.60
N THR A 411 -5.42 -21.52 -11.29
CA THR A 411 -4.40 -22.05 -10.37
C THR A 411 -4.67 -23.53 -10.06
N ALA A 412 -3.76 -24.41 -10.47
CA ALA A 412 -3.91 -25.87 -10.32
C ALA A 412 -2.85 -26.52 -9.39
N GLY A 413 -3.17 -27.72 -8.89
CA GLY A 413 -2.26 -28.60 -8.14
C GLY A 413 -1.67 -27.95 -6.89
N LYS A 414 -0.36 -28.12 -6.68
CA LYS A 414 0.38 -27.63 -5.50
C LYS A 414 0.28 -26.11 -5.28
N ALA A 415 0.04 -25.33 -6.33
CA ALA A 415 -0.13 -23.87 -6.19
C ALA A 415 -1.46 -23.54 -5.51
N HIS A 416 -2.53 -24.24 -5.90
CA HIS A 416 -3.85 -24.10 -5.29
C HIS A 416 -3.80 -24.55 -3.82
N GLU A 417 -3.24 -25.73 -3.57
CA GLU A 417 -3.04 -26.26 -2.21
C GLU A 417 -2.28 -25.29 -1.31
N LYS A 418 -1.26 -24.57 -1.82
CA LYS A 418 -0.54 -23.57 -1.03
C LYS A 418 -1.37 -22.33 -0.70
N LEU A 419 -2.27 -21.92 -1.59
CA LEU A 419 -3.15 -20.77 -1.35
C LEU A 419 -4.18 -21.05 -0.26
N VAL A 420 -4.66 -22.29 -0.16
CA VAL A 420 -5.69 -22.70 0.81
C VAL A 420 -5.14 -23.47 2.03
N GLY A 421 -3.98 -24.10 1.92
CA GLY A 421 -3.45 -25.05 2.92
C GLY A 421 -2.75 -24.42 4.11
N GLY A 422 -2.88 -23.12 4.35
CA GLY A 422 -1.97 -22.33 5.20
C GLY A 422 -1.55 -22.98 6.53
N THR A 423 -0.25 -22.91 6.85
CA THR A 423 0.41 -22.82 8.17
C THR A 423 1.92 -22.73 7.93
N VAL A 424 2.72 -22.52 8.98
CA VAL A 424 4.16 -22.23 8.96
C VAL A 424 4.99 -23.26 8.16
N GLN A 425 5.96 -22.79 7.38
CA GLN A 425 7.01 -23.64 6.83
C GLN A 425 8.05 -23.92 7.93
N ASP A 426 8.06 -25.15 8.48
CA ASP A 426 9.14 -25.65 9.33
C ASP A 426 10.35 -25.94 8.45
N GLU A 427 11.32 -25.03 8.40
CA GLU A 427 12.65 -25.36 7.92
C GLU A 427 13.36 -26.15 9.02
N LYS A 428 13.38 -27.48 8.87
CA LYS A 428 14.32 -28.31 9.62
C LYS A 428 15.74 -27.96 9.18
N GLU A 429 16.61 -27.80 10.18
CA GLU A 429 18.04 -27.47 10.17
C GLU A 429 18.38 -25.96 10.14
N ASP A 430 19.16 -25.54 11.14
CA ASP A 430 19.70 -24.19 11.38
C ASP A 430 18.80 -23.09 11.97
N GLY A 431 18.16 -23.35 13.11
CA GLY A 431 17.85 -22.32 14.13
C GLY A 431 17.04 -21.07 13.70
N LYS A 432 16.50 -21.05 12.48
CA LYS A 432 15.74 -19.94 11.91
C LYS A 432 14.27 -20.09 12.29
N LYS A 433 13.65 -18.94 12.59
CA LYS A 433 12.24 -18.89 13.00
C LYS A 433 11.33 -19.35 11.86
N ALA A 434 10.35 -20.17 12.22
CA ALA A 434 9.08 -20.42 11.54
C ALA A 434 8.62 -19.27 10.61
N LYS A 435 8.55 -19.51 9.29
CA LYS A 435 8.03 -18.53 8.31
C LYS A 435 6.59 -18.86 7.92
N LEU A 436 5.68 -17.88 7.98
CA LEU A 436 4.29 -18.06 7.52
C LEU A 436 4.25 -18.27 6.00
N ILE A 437 3.48 -19.26 5.54
CA ILE A 437 3.19 -19.46 4.12
C ILE A 437 2.28 -18.33 3.60
N GLU A 438 2.63 -17.78 2.43
CA GLU A 438 1.84 -16.80 1.68
C GLU A 438 0.55 -17.47 1.16
N SER A 439 -0.49 -17.46 1.99
CA SER A 439 -1.77 -18.13 1.72
C SER A 439 -2.95 -17.22 2.06
N PHE A 440 -4.10 -17.47 1.42
CA PHE A 440 -5.34 -16.77 1.75
C PHE A 440 -5.76 -17.03 3.19
N ARG A 441 -5.53 -18.23 3.72
CA ARG A 441 -5.85 -18.56 5.11
C ARG A 441 -5.22 -17.58 6.12
N ASN A 442 -3.99 -17.14 5.87
CA ASN A 442 -3.25 -16.28 6.79
C ASN A 442 -3.52 -14.78 6.56
N TYR A 443 -3.71 -14.37 5.31
CA TYR A 443 -3.73 -12.96 4.93
C TYR A 443 -5.02 -12.45 4.28
N ALA A 444 -5.95 -13.35 3.94
CA ALA A 444 -7.28 -13.07 3.43
C ALA A 444 -8.30 -14.11 3.95
N PRO A 445 -8.49 -14.21 5.29
CA PRO A 445 -9.30 -15.26 5.91
C PRO A 445 -10.75 -15.27 5.43
N THR A 446 -11.33 -14.12 5.09
CA THR A 446 -12.69 -14.06 4.55
C THR A 446 -12.75 -14.72 3.17
N LEU A 447 -11.77 -14.44 2.30
CA LEU A 447 -11.68 -15.10 1.00
C LEU A 447 -11.46 -16.61 1.18
N TYR A 448 -10.54 -16.99 2.06
CA TYR A 448 -10.30 -18.40 2.36
C TYR A 448 -11.57 -19.15 2.77
N ARG A 449 -12.39 -18.57 3.65
CA ARG A 449 -13.68 -19.15 4.05
C ARG A 449 -14.63 -19.26 2.87
N VAL A 450 -14.78 -18.20 2.06
CA VAL A 450 -15.64 -18.22 0.87
C VAL A 450 -15.23 -19.32 -0.13
N LEU A 451 -13.93 -19.57 -0.27
CA LEU A 451 -13.38 -20.57 -1.18
C LEU A 451 -13.46 -22.01 -0.67
N THR A 452 -13.41 -22.24 0.65
CA THR A 452 -13.22 -23.58 1.22
C THR A 452 -14.38 -24.08 2.08
N ASP A 453 -15.14 -23.18 2.70
CA ASP A 453 -16.22 -23.55 3.61
C ASP A 453 -17.52 -23.73 2.82
N SER A 454 -18.02 -24.97 2.77
CA SER A 454 -19.32 -25.30 2.15
C SER A 454 -20.49 -24.52 2.75
N SER A 455 -20.41 -24.07 4.01
CA SER A 455 -21.46 -23.31 4.70
C SER A 455 -21.41 -21.80 4.46
N SER A 456 -20.34 -21.28 3.84
CA SER A 456 -20.27 -19.86 3.48
C SER A 456 -21.45 -19.47 2.57
N PRO A 457 -22.23 -18.42 2.91
CA PRO A 457 -23.41 -18.02 2.13
C PRO A 457 -23.01 -17.41 0.78
N VAL A 458 -21.89 -16.70 0.74
CA VAL A 458 -21.29 -16.17 -0.50
C VAL A 458 -20.38 -17.25 -1.09
N LYS A 459 -20.52 -17.47 -2.40
CA LYS A 459 -19.74 -18.44 -3.19
C LYS A 459 -19.14 -17.80 -4.44
N PRO A 460 -17.92 -18.21 -4.84
CA PRO A 460 -17.41 -17.90 -6.16
C PRO A 460 -18.13 -18.81 -7.18
N ILE A 461 -18.63 -18.23 -8.28
CA ILE A 461 -19.25 -18.97 -9.38
C ILE A 461 -18.48 -18.66 -10.66
N PRO A 462 -17.81 -19.66 -11.28
CA PRO A 462 -17.16 -19.48 -12.57
C PRO A 462 -18.18 -19.39 -13.70
N ASP A 463 -17.83 -18.63 -14.74
CA ASP A 463 -18.59 -18.55 -16.00
C ASP A 463 -20.11 -18.33 -15.81
N PHE A 464 -20.49 -17.51 -14.83
CA PHE A 464 -21.87 -17.17 -14.53
C PHE A 464 -22.50 -16.42 -15.71
N THR A 465 -23.57 -16.99 -16.27
CA THR A 465 -24.23 -16.46 -17.47
C THR A 465 -25.10 -15.25 -17.15
N ILE A 466 -24.79 -14.11 -17.79
CA ILE A 466 -25.55 -12.87 -17.72
C ILE A 466 -25.90 -12.46 -19.15
N GLY A 467 -27.15 -12.68 -19.54
CA GLY A 467 -27.60 -12.44 -20.91
C GLY A 467 -26.83 -13.30 -21.92
N LYS A 468 -26.01 -12.65 -22.77
CA LYS A 468 -25.18 -13.30 -23.81
C LYS A 468 -23.70 -13.45 -23.41
N THR A 469 -23.34 -13.05 -22.20
CA THR A 469 -21.95 -13.01 -21.71
C THR A 469 -21.79 -13.86 -20.46
N THR A 470 -20.56 -14.25 -20.15
CA THR A 470 -20.21 -14.94 -18.90
C THR A 470 -19.25 -14.10 -18.06
N LEU A 471 -19.38 -14.19 -16.74
CA LEU A 471 -18.50 -13.54 -15.76
C LEU A 471 -18.17 -14.51 -14.62
N ASN A 472 -16.95 -14.43 -14.09
CA ASN A 472 -16.65 -15.03 -12.79
C ASN A 472 -17.12 -14.09 -11.68
N VAL A 473 -18.01 -14.56 -10.81
CA VAL A 473 -18.70 -13.69 -9.82
C VAL A 473 -18.57 -14.22 -8.40
N MET A 474 -18.64 -13.31 -7.43
CA MET A 474 -19.02 -13.65 -6.05
C MET A 474 -20.54 -13.53 -5.95
N ALA A 475 -21.22 -14.57 -5.51
CA ALA A 475 -22.69 -14.60 -5.50
C ALA A 475 -23.29 -15.18 -4.21
N ILE A 476 -24.51 -14.77 -3.92
CA ILE A 476 -25.33 -15.28 -2.81
C ILE A 476 -26.76 -15.51 -3.29
N THR A 477 -27.33 -16.66 -2.89
CA THR A 477 -28.74 -16.97 -3.11
C THR A 477 -29.52 -16.69 -1.84
N THR A 478 -30.63 -15.98 -1.94
CA THR A 478 -31.42 -15.57 -0.78
C THR A 478 -32.92 -15.42 -1.11
N THR A 479 -33.77 -15.60 -0.11
CA THR A 479 -35.17 -15.15 -0.12
C THR A 479 -35.33 -13.75 0.48
N ASP A 480 -34.43 -13.36 1.38
CA ASP A 480 -34.37 -12.03 1.99
C ASP A 480 -33.38 -11.15 1.22
N GLN A 481 -33.92 -10.22 0.43
CA GLN A 481 -33.14 -9.40 -0.48
C GLN A 481 -32.18 -8.45 0.24
N GLU A 482 -32.64 -7.75 1.28
CA GLU A 482 -31.79 -6.79 1.99
C GLU A 482 -30.66 -7.52 2.71
N LYS A 483 -30.98 -8.60 3.43
CA LYS A 483 -29.96 -9.39 4.11
C LYS A 483 -28.94 -9.99 3.15
N GLY A 484 -29.38 -10.47 1.98
CA GLY A 484 -28.46 -11.02 0.98
C GLY A 484 -27.54 -9.96 0.36
N LYS A 485 -28.07 -8.78 0.03
CA LYS A 485 -27.25 -7.65 -0.44
C LYS A 485 -26.21 -7.25 0.60
N ASP A 486 -26.63 -7.05 1.85
CA ASP A 486 -25.75 -6.65 2.96
C ASP A 486 -24.62 -7.66 3.15
N GLU A 487 -24.94 -8.96 3.19
CA GLU A 487 -23.95 -10.02 3.39
C GLU A 487 -22.95 -10.09 2.23
N LEU A 488 -23.42 -9.94 0.97
CA LEU A 488 -22.54 -9.92 -0.19
C LEU A 488 -21.60 -8.72 -0.18
N ILE A 489 -22.12 -7.51 0.07
CA ILE A 489 -21.32 -6.28 0.11
C ILE A 489 -20.28 -6.37 1.22
N LYS A 490 -20.72 -6.77 2.42
CA LYS A 490 -19.85 -6.90 3.58
C LYS A 490 -18.73 -7.90 3.27
N THR A 491 -19.07 -9.10 2.80
CA THR A 491 -18.09 -10.14 2.49
C THR A 491 -17.09 -9.69 1.43
N CYS A 492 -17.56 -9.14 0.30
CA CYS A 492 -16.68 -8.69 -0.77
C CYS A 492 -15.80 -7.50 -0.33
N THR A 493 -16.33 -6.57 0.47
CA THR A 493 -15.57 -5.43 1.01
C THR A 493 -14.51 -5.88 2.01
N ASP A 494 -14.84 -6.83 2.89
CA ASP A 494 -13.90 -7.41 3.84
C ASP A 494 -12.74 -8.10 3.10
N ILE A 495 -13.02 -8.85 2.03
CA ILE A 495 -11.98 -9.46 1.18
C ILE A 495 -11.08 -8.38 0.54
N CYS A 496 -11.68 -7.34 -0.03
CA CYS A 496 -10.92 -6.23 -0.63
C CYS A 496 -9.96 -5.59 0.37
N LYS A 497 -10.43 -5.31 1.60
CA LYS A 497 -9.61 -4.73 2.69
C LYS A 497 -8.48 -5.66 3.12
N GLU A 498 -8.79 -6.94 3.36
CA GLU A 498 -7.80 -7.94 3.77
C GLU A 498 -6.67 -8.06 2.74
N ILE A 499 -7.01 -8.21 1.46
CA ILE A 499 -6.02 -8.33 0.39
C ILE A 499 -5.24 -7.03 0.21
N ASN A 500 -5.87 -5.86 0.29
CA ASN A 500 -5.18 -4.57 0.16
C ASN A 500 -4.13 -4.36 1.26
N ASN A 501 -4.46 -4.75 2.50
CA ASN A 501 -3.62 -4.47 3.68
C ASN A 501 -2.36 -5.34 3.79
N THR A 502 -2.24 -6.44 3.04
CA THR A 502 -1.09 -7.36 3.14
C THR A 502 -0.09 -7.21 1.99
N THR A 503 1.21 -7.26 2.28
CA THR A 503 2.26 -7.32 1.23
C THR A 503 2.59 -8.73 0.73
N HIS A 504 2.07 -9.75 1.40
CA HIS A 504 2.30 -11.16 1.08
C HIS A 504 1.48 -11.63 -0.11
N LEU A 505 0.29 -11.08 -0.32
CA LEU A 505 -0.57 -11.41 -1.46
C LEU A 505 -0.36 -10.45 -2.64
N ALA A 506 0.90 -10.13 -2.96
CA ALA A 506 1.24 -9.10 -3.95
C ALA A 506 0.68 -9.39 -5.36
N VAL A 507 0.66 -10.65 -5.79
CA VAL A 507 0.07 -11.05 -7.07
C VAL A 507 -1.45 -10.83 -7.06
N TRP A 508 -2.12 -11.26 -6.00
CA TRP A 508 -3.58 -11.12 -5.86
C TRP A 508 -4.02 -9.66 -5.73
N ARG A 509 -3.24 -8.80 -5.07
CA ARG A 509 -3.47 -7.35 -5.07
C ARG A 509 -3.40 -6.73 -6.46
N ARG A 510 -2.57 -7.27 -7.36
CA ARG A 510 -2.54 -6.79 -8.74
C ARG A 510 -3.88 -7.07 -9.42
N TYR A 511 -4.47 -8.25 -9.20
CA TYR A 511 -5.79 -8.58 -9.74
C TYR A 511 -6.93 -7.88 -8.99
N LEU A 512 -6.75 -7.55 -7.71
CA LEU A 512 -7.71 -6.75 -6.94
C LEU A 512 -8.00 -5.39 -7.59
N ARG A 513 -7.05 -4.82 -8.35
CA ARG A 513 -7.23 -3.59 -9.14
C ARG A 513 -8.34 -3.68 -10.20
N THR A 514 -8.81 -4.88 -10.53
CA THR A 514 -9.94 -5.09 -11.46
C THR A 514 -11.29 -5.19 -10.74
N VAL A 515 -11.25 -5.30 -9.40
CA VAL A 515 -12.42 -5.47 -8.53
C VAL A 515 -12.67 -4.19 -7.74
N TRP A 516 -11.60 -3.61 -7.17
CA TRP A 516 -11.61 -2.36 -6.44
C TRP A 516 -10.76 -1.32 -7.17
N LEU A 517 -11.43 -0.37 -7.82
CA LEU A 517 -10.80 0.78 -8.49
C LEU A 517 -10.42 1.84 -7.46
N HIS A 518 -9.47 1.48 -6.59
CA HIS A 518 -8.99 2.31 -5.49
C HIS A 518 -8.62 3.73 -5.95
N GLU A 519 -8.96 4.74 -5.15
CA GLU A 519 -8.58 6.14 -5.40
C GLU A 519 -7.57 6.73 -4.44
#